data_AF-A0A7C3FR76-F1
#
_entry.id   AF-A0A7C3FR76-F1
#
_cell.length_a   1.000
_cell.length_b   1.000
_cell.length_c   1.000
_cell.angle_alpha   90.00
_cell.angle_beta   90.00
_cell.angle_gamma   90.00
#
_symmetry.space_group_name_H-M   'P 1'
#
loop_
_entity.id
_entity.type
_entity.pdbx_description
1 polymer ?
#
loop_
_entity_poly.entity_id
_entity_poly.type
_entity_poly.pdbx_seq_one_letter_code
_entity_poly.pdbx_strand_id
1 'polypeptide(L)'
;MMWNFAANLAIPFFAVNMLQRLGLSLFWVIGLSVISQIFNILFLRVWGPFADRFGSKVVLSMGISLYLIVFLGWIFTTLPERYFLTIPLLVILHIFAGIATAAVSFTIGTLNLKLSPEGQATPYLASAALAGNIGAGLGPIVGGTLATFFANRQLTFVTRWFDQGSSIELTTISIGSFDFLFMITFILGLATLSMLAIVREEGEVSREIVLDTLKSPIRELSQQVTSVPSMDFLRDIPLGNLKRLPVPGLDVALGVTAYQIADTAKTIASANLRVRRVRQSLERSFRNSFSNLWGIGKRTGDNIEITANIVRGALHATSENYERPEQRVSSVVSGILQAAQKEKVNFDETLKGIGQGIIHGAVETNMDIDQIMRNVSKTIREIAIENDVPENIAVSRFTEELLDAAQGYGQEFYENMRDIIQRNIDF
;
A
#
# COMPACT_ATOMS: atom_id res chain seq x y z
N MET A 1 -6.87 -1.02 23.48
CA MET A 1 -7.24 -0.31 24.73
C MET A 1 -6.96 1.19 24.65
N MET A 2 -5.71 1.63 24.53
CA MET A 2 -5.33 3.03 24.73
C MET A 2 -5.99 4.00 23.74
N TRP A 3 -6.11 3.62 22.46
CA TRP A 3 -6.85 4.39 21.47
C TRP A 3 -8.33 4.59 21.87
N ASN A 4 -9.02 3.51 22.25
CA ASN A 4 -10.41 3.57 22.69
C ASN A 4 -10.58 4.45 23.93
N PHE A 5 -9.62 4.41 24.87
CA PHE A 5 -9.61 5.32 26.02
C PHE A 5 -9.49 6.79 25.59
N ALA A 6 -8.48 7.12 24.78
CA ALA A 6 -8.25 8.49 24.32
C ALA A 6 -9.45 9.03 23.51
N ALA A 7 -9.99 8.24 22.57
CA ALA A 7 -11.11 8.64 21.73
C ALA A 7 -12.39 8.85 22.55
N ASN A 8 -12.72 7.93 23.45
CA ASN A 8 -13.93 8.04 24.30
C ASN A 8 -13.81 9.07 25.42
N LEU A 9 -12.62 9.65 25.63
CA LEU A 9 -12.45 10.81 26.50
C LEU A 9 -13.13 12.05 25.92
N ALA A 10 -13.23 12.17 24.59
CA ALA A 10 -13.80 13.34 23.90
C ALA A 10 -15.11 13.07 23.15
N ILE A 11 -15.23 11.93 22.43
CA ILE A 11 -16.35 11.68 21.49
C ILE A 11 -17.75 11.88 22.13
N PRO A 12 -18.05 11.36 23.34
CA PRO A 12 -19.36 11.56 23.97
C PRO A 12 -19.71 13.05 24.20
N PHE A 13 -18.69 13.89 24.37
CA PHE A 13 -18.84 15.31 24.65
C PHE A 13 -19.04 16.16 23.40
N PHE A 14 -18.92 15.61 22.19
CA PHE A 14 -19.29 16.33 20.96
C PHE A 14 -20.77 16.75 20.98
N ALA A 15 -21.66 15.82 21.34
CA ALA A 15 -23.09 16.10 21.46
C ALA A 15 -23.39 17.11 22.57
N VAL A 16 -22.74 16.96 23.73
CA VAL A 16 -22.91 17.87 24.87
C VAL A 16 -22.42 19.28 24.52
N ASN A 17 -21.27 19.41 23.85
CA ASN A 17 -20.72 20.68 23.39
C ASN A 17 -21.67 21.37 22.40
N MET A 18 -22.25 20.63 21.45
CA MET A 18 -23.23 21.17 20.51
C MET A 18 -24.49 21.69 21.21
N LEU A 19 -25.03 20.94 22.16
CA LEU A 19 -26.27 21.29 22.86
C LEU A 19 -26.05 22.42 23.87
N GLN A 20 -25.07 22.28 24.76
CA GLN A 20 -24.92 23.16 25.93
C GLN A 20 -24.07 24.40 25.62
N ARG A 21 -23.04 24.27 24.78
CA ARG A 21 -22.11 25.38 24.49
C ARG A 21 -22.45 26.12 23.21
N LEU A 22 -22.76 25.40 22.13
CA LEU A 22 -23.12 26.01 20.85
C LEU A 22 -24.62 26.34 20.74
N GLY A 23 -25.44 25.88 21.69
CA GLY A 23 -26.88 26.12 21.71
C GLY A 23 -27.62 25.53 20.51
N LEU A 24 -27.06 24.49 19.88
CA LEU A 24 -27.68 23.81 18.75
C LEU A 24 -28.85 22.95 19.24
N SER A 25 -29.90 22.85 18.43
CA SER A 25 -31.01 21.95 18.72
C SER A 25 -30.63 20.48 18.50
N LEU A 26 -31.39 19.58 19.10
CA LEU A 26 -31.23 18.14 18.92
C LEU A 26 -31.29 17.71 17.43
N PHE A 27 -32.04 18.44 16.60
CA PHE A 27 -32.09 18.23 15.15
C PHE A 27 -30.70 18.28 14.51
N TRP A 28 -29.88 19.28 14.85
CA TRP A 28 -28.51 19.40 14.31
C TRP A 28 -27.61 18.27 14.78
N VAL A 29 -27.70 17.90 16.06
CA VAL A 29 -26.91 16.81 16.65
C VAL A 29 -27.21 15.48 15.94
N ILE A 30 -28.50 15.16 15.77
CA ILE A 30 -28.93 13.94 15.08
C ILE A 30 -28.55 14.00 13.60
N GLY A 31 -28.83 15.11 12.90
CA GLY A 31 -28.53 15.26 11.47
C GLY A 31 -27.03 15.08 11.15
N LEU A 32 -26.15 15.71 11.93
CA LEU A 32 -24.71 15.57 11.79
C LEU A 32 -24.23 14.15 12.14
N SER A 33 -24.84 13.50 13.13
CA SER A 33 -24.56 12.10 13.47
C SER A 33 -24.96 11.14 12.33
N VAL A 34 -26.10 11.38 11.68
CA VAL A 34 -26.54 10.62 10.50
C VAL A 34 -25.58 10.81 9.33
N ILE A 35 -25.12 12.04 9.08
CA ILE A 35 -24.09 12.32 8.05
C ILE A 35 -22.82 11.51 8.36
N SER A 36 -22.34 11.52 9.60
CA SER A 36 -21.18 10.73 10.02
C SER A 36 -21.40 9.23 9.76
N GLN A 37 -22.60 8.70 10.03
CA GLN A 37 -22.91 7.28 9.77
C GLN A 37 -22.96 6.94 8.28
N ILE A 38 -23.51 7.82 7.44
CA ILE A 38 -23.50 7.65 5.98
C ILE A 38 -22.06 7.56 5.47
N PHE A 39 -21.20 8.49 5.86
CA PHE A 39 -19.79 8.48 5.45
C PHE A 39 -19.02 7.29 6.01
N ASN A 40 -19.34 6.84 7.23
CA ASN A 40 -18.80 5.60 7.77
C ASN A 40 -19.11 4.41 6.84
N ILE A 41 -20.39 4.19 6.51
CA ILE A 41 -20.82 3.08 5.64
C ILE A 41 -20.17 3.17 4.24
N LEU A 42 -20.17 4.36 3.63
CA LEU A 42 -19.57 4.58 2.31
C LEU A 42 -18.06 4.25 2.31
N PHE A 43 -17.35 4.68 3.36
CA PHE A 43 -15.90 4.50 3.43
C PHE A 43 -15.46 3.13 3.94
N LEU A 44 -16.32 2.35 4.60
CA LEU A 44 -16.01 0.94 4.89
C LEU A 44 -15.64 0.17 3.61
N ARG A 45 -16.35 0.45 2.50
CA ARG A 45 -16.06 -0.17 1.19
C ARG A 45 -14.75 0.34 0.57
N VAL A 46 -14.33 1.56 0.92
CA VAL A 46 -13.07 2.16 0.44
C VAL A 46 -11.89 1.61 1.22
N TRP A 47 -12.01 1.51 2.55
CA TRP A 47 -10.91 1.11 3.41
C TRP A 47 -10.50 -0.35 3.27
N GLY A 48 -11.42 -1.26 2.93
CA GLY A 48 -11.11 -2.67 2.69
C GLY A 48 -10.01 -2.88 1.64
N PRO A 49 -10.23 -2.48 0.38
CA PRO A 49 -9.21 -2.57 -0.68
C PRO A 49 -7.92 -1.81 -0.34
N PHE A 50 -8.01 -0.68 0.37
CA PHE A 50 -6.83 0.06 0.82
C PHE A 50 -6.02 -0.72 1.86
N ALA A 51 -6.68 -1.39 2.81
CA ALA A 51 -6.02 -2.18 3.83
C ALA A 51 -5.45 -3.48 3.26
N ASP A 52 -6.12 -4.07 2.27
CA ASP A 52 -5.60 -5.22 1.53
C ASP A 52 -4.35 -4.84 0.72
N ARG A 53 -4.32 -3.61 0.19
CA ARG A 53 -3.20 -3.08 -0.62
C ARG A 53 -2.02 -2.56 0.20
N PHE A 54 -2.27 -1.84 1.29
CA PHE A 54 -1.25 -1.10 2.04
C PHE A 54 -1.00 -1.64 3.46
N GLY A 55 -1.72 -2.69 3.87
CA GLY A 55 -1.68 -3.21 5.23
C GLY A 55 -2.69 -2.55 6.15
N SER A 56 -3.18 -3.31 7.11
CA SER A 56 -4.20 -2.83 8.07
C SER A 56 -3.61 -1.80 9.02
N LYS A 57 -2.32 -1.88 9.34
CA LYS A 57 -1.60 -0.89 10.15
C LYS A 57 -1.58 0.50 9.51
N VAL A 58 -1.33 0.60 8.20
CA VAL A 58 -1.28 1.90 7.50
C VAL A 58 -2.66 2.55 7.49
N VAL A 59 -3.71 1.79 7.18
CA VAL A 59 -5.08 2.31 7.20
C VAL A 59 -5.53 2.70 8.61
N LEU A 60 -5.14 1.94 9.64
CA LEU A 60 -5.40 2.29 11.04
C LEU A 60 -4.73 3.62 11.41
N SER A 61 -3.46 3.79 11.02
CA SER A 61 -2.69 5.02 11.21
C SER A 61 -3.36 6.22 10.53
N MET A 62 -3.85 6.06 9.29
CA MET A 62 -4.60 7.10 8.58
C MET A 62 -5.91 7.45 9.30
N GLY A 63 -6.66 6.44 9.76
CA GLY A 63 -7.90 6.63 10.52
C GLY A 63 -7.67 7.40 11.82
N ILE A 64 -6.66 7.00 12.59
CA ILE A 64 -6.25 7.69 13.83
C ILE A 64 -5.84 9.13 13.53
N SER A 65 -5.03 9.34 12.49
CA SER A 65 -4.56 10.68 12.09
C SER A 65 -5.72 11.58 11.67
N LEU A 66 -6.72 11.05 10.97
CA LEU A 66 -7.91 11.81 10.60
C LEU A 66 -8.75 12.16 11.83
N TYR A 67 -8.88 11.26 12.80
CA TYR A 67 -9.52 11.57 14.07
C TYR A 67 -8.78 12.65 14.87
N LEU A 68 -7.45 12.67 14.84
CA LEU A 68 -6.66 13.76 15.44
C LEU A 68 -7.00 15.11 14.81
N ILE A 69 -7.16 15.18 13.48
CA ILE A 69 -7.64 16.38 12.79
C ILE A 69 -9.04 16.76 13.26
N VAL A 70 -9.94 15.78 13.46
CA VAL A 70 -11.28 16.04 14.01
C VAL A 70 -11.19 16.68 15.39
N PHE A 71 -10.44 16.08 16.33
CA PHE A 71 -10.28 16.62 17.68
C PHE A 71 -9.68 18.03 17.68
N LEU A 72 -8.65 18.27 16.86
CA LEU A 72 -8.06 19.60 16.70
C LEU A 72 -9.05 20.61 16.11
N GLY A 73 -9.83 20.19 15.12
CA GLY A 73 -10.85 21.01 14.49
C GLY A 73 -11.97 21.45 15.43
N TRP A 74 -12.34 20.61 16.40
CA TRP A 74 -13.34 20.96 17.41
C TRP A 74 -12.92 22.14 18.30
N ILE A 75 -11.62 22.38 18.51
CA ILE A 75 -11.10 23.53 19.27
C ILE A 75 -11.45 24.86 18.58
N PHE A 76 -11.63 24.85 17.26
CA PHE A 76 -11.98 26.05 16.49
C PHE A 76 -13.49 26.28 16.38
N THR A 77 -14.33 25.35 16.87
CA THR A 77 -15.79 25.50 16.81
C THR A 77 -16.33 26.54 17.79
N THR A 78 -15.50 27.02 18.71
CA THR A 78 -15.87 27.75 19.93
C THR A 78 -15.15 29.11 20.05
N LEU A 79 -14.64 29.65 18.94
CA LEU A 79 -14.26 31.07 18.86
C LEU A 79 -15.43 31.95 19.34
N PRO A 80 -15.17 33.09 20.01
CA PRO A 80 -16.05 33.69 21.03
C PRO A 80 -17.48 34.05 20.60
N GLU A 81 -17.78 34.08 19.31
CA GLU A 81 -19.14 34.21 18.77
C GLU A 81 -19.39 33.14 17.70
N ARG A 82 -20.65 32.69 17.60
CA ARG A 82 -21.10 31.76 16.56
C ARG A 82 -20.92 32.41 15.19
N TYR A 83 -19.79 32.14 14.54
CA TYR A 83 -19.49 32.66 13.21
C TYR A 83 -20.20 31.81 12.14
N PHE A 84 -20.42 32.40 10.97
CA PHE A 84 -21.08 31.73 9.85
C PHE A 84 -20.39 30.39 9.46
N LEU A 85 -19.08 30.27 9.69
CA LEU A 85 -18.31 29.05 9.38
C LEU A 85 -18.43 27.92 10.41
N THR A 86 -19.05 28.13 11.58
CA THR A 86 -19.17 27.07 12.59
C THR A 86 -19.98 25.87 12.08
N ILE A 87 -21.09 26.10 11.38
CA ILE A 87 -21.93 25.01 10.85
C ILE A 87 -21.22 24.25 9.71
N PRO A 88 -20.65 24.90 8.68
CA PRO A 88 -19.82 24.22 7.68
C PRO A 88 -18.68 23.41 8.29
N LEU A 89 -17.97 23.97 9.28
CA LEU A 89 -16.90 23.27 9.99
C LEU A 89 -17.43 22.01 10.68
N LEU A 90 -18.54 22.09 11.41
CA LEU A 90 -19.15 20.93 12.05
C LEU A 90 -19.54 19.85 11.04
N VAL A 91 -20.08 20.21 9.88
CA VAL A 91 -20.39 19.25 8.81
C VAL A 91 -19.12 18.52 8.36
N ILE A 92 -18.04 19.26 8.07
CA ILE A 92 -16.76 18.68 7.65
C ILE A 92 -16.19 17.76 8.75
N LEU A 93 -16.23 18.19 10.02
CA LEU A 93 -15.73 17.39 11.14
C LEU A 93 -16.51 16.08 11.30
N HIS A 94 -17.83 16.08 11.10
CA HIS A 94 -18.65 14.87 11.17
C HIS A 94 -18.43 13.94 9.97
N ILE A 95 -18.20 14.50 8.78
CA ILE A 95 -17.78 13.72 7.60
C ILE A 95 -16.45 13.01 7.90
N PHE A 96 -15.45 13.75 8.37
CA PHE A 96 -14.14 13.19 8.71
C PHE A 96 -14.23 12.17 9.85
N ALA A 97 -15.04 12.42 10.88
CA ALA A 97 -15.30 11.47 11.95
C ALA A 97 -15.89 10.17 11.42
N GLY A 98 -16.84 10.23 10.49
CA GLY A 98 -17.41 9.06 9.82
C GLY A 98 -16.37 8.25 9.07
N ILE A 99 -15.58 8.91 8.21
CA ILE A 99 -14.49 8.30 7.44
C ILE A 99 -13.45 7.65 8.36
N ALA A 100 -13.06 8.33 9.42
CA ALA A 100 -12.07 7.86 10.40
C ALA A 100 -12.60 6.66 11.20
N THR A 101 -13.87 6.69 11.59
CA THR A 101 -14.54 5.57 12.29
C THR A 101 -14.51 4.30 11.48
N ALA A 102 -14.79 4.42 10.17
CA ALA A 102 -14.76 3.29 9.25
C ALA A 102 -13.36 2.64 9.21
N ALA A 103 -12.31 3.46 9.04
CA ALA A 103 -10.93 3.00 9.01
C ALA A 103 -10.56 2.26 10.30
N VAL A 104 -10.78 2.90 11.45
CA VAL A 104 -10.41 2.38 12.77
C VAL A 104 -11.15 1.09 13.08
N SER A 105 -12.47 1.07 12.89
CA SER A 105 -13.31 -0.10 13.26
C SER A 105 -12.97 -1.32 12.40
N PHE A 106 -12.78 -1.11 11.10
CA PHE A 106 -12.40 -2.17 10.17
C PHE A 106 -11.00 -2.73 10.50
N THR A 107 -10.00 -1.86 10.62
CA THR A 107 -8.60 -2.30 10.77
C THR A 107 -8.28 -2.87 12.13
N ILE A 108 -8.90 -2.40 13.23
CA ILE A 108 -8.71 -3.01 14.56
C ILE A 108 -9.19 -4.46 14.56
N GLY A 109 -10.34 -4.75 13.94
CA GLY A 109 -10.85 -6.12 13.82
C GLY A 109 -9.89 -7.02 13.04
N THR A 110 -9.46 -6.57 11.86
CA THR A 110 -8.53 -7.31 10.99
C THR A 110 -7.16 -7.51 11.64
N LEU A 111 -6.61 -6.48 12.30
CA LEU A 111 -5.31 -6.57 12.97
C LEU A 111 -5.35 -7.53 14.16
N ASN A 112 -6.43 -7.53 14.94
CA ASN A 112 -6.59 -8.49 16.03
C ASN A 112 -6.66 -9.94 15.53
N LEU A 113 -7.31 -10.17 14.38
CA LEU A 113 -7.33 -11.49 13.75
C LEU A 113 -5.94 -11.91 13.24
N LYS A 114 -5.21 -11.00 12.60
CA LYS A 114 -3.84 -11.26 12.10
C LYS A 114 -2.83 -11.52 13.22
N LEU A 115 -2.95 -10.83 14.35
CA LEU A 115 -2.06 -10.99 15.51
C LEU A 115 -2.46 -12.14 16.43
N SER A 116 -3.57 -12.81 16.16
CA SER A 116 -4.04 -13.93 16.98
C SER A 116 -3.10 -15.13 16.84
N PRO A 117 -2.60 -15.73 17.94
CA PRO A 117 -1.79 -16.93 17.85
C PRO A 117 -2.56 -18.09 17.22
N GLU A 118 -1.86 -18.94 16.45
CA GLU A 118 -2.47 -20.12 15.82
C GLU A 118 -3.21 -20.99 16.84
N GLY A 119 -4.46 -21.34 16.55
CA GLY A 119 -5.31 -22.11 17.44
C GLY A 119 -5.87 -21.35 18.66
N GLN A 120 -5.53 -20.07 18.86
CA GLN A 120 -5.98 -19.25 20.01
C GLN A 120 -6.72 -17.95 19.63
N ALA A 121 -7.26 -17.87 18.42
CA ALA A 121 -8.00 -16.68 17.97
C ALA A 121 -9.15 -16.28 18.91
N THR A 122 -10.01 -17.22 19.31
CA THR A 122 -11.16 -16.93 20.18
C THR A 122 -10.76 -16.27 21.53
N PRO A 123 -9.87 -16.86 22.36
CA PRO A 123 -9.46 -16.24 23.62
C PRO A 123 -8.66 -14.94 23.43
N TYR A 124 -7.86 -14.82 22.36
CA TYR A 124 -7.14 -13.58 22.04
C TYR A 124 -8.11 -12.44 21.72
N LEU A 125 -9.05 -12.67 20.80
CA LEU A 125 -10.07 -11.69 20.41
C LEU A 125 -10.94 -11.25 21.59
N ALA A 126 -11.32 -12.20 22.46
CA ALA A 126 -12.07 -11.89 23.68
C ALA A 126 -11.26 -10.96 24.61
N SER A 127 -9.98 -11.25 24.82
CA SER A 127 -9.08 -10.42 25.64
C SER A 127 -8.86 -9.03 25.04
N ALA A 128 -8.65 -8.95 23.72
CA ALA A 128 -8.51 -7.70 23.00
C ALA A 128 -9.79 -6.83 23.06
N ALA A 129 -10.96 -7.45 22.93
CA ALA A 129 -12.26 -6.79 23.08
C ALA A 129 -12.48 -6.28 24.51
N LEU A 130 -12.18 -7.10 25.53
CA LEU A 130 -12.23 -6.68 26.94
C LEU A 130 -11.33 -5.46 27.19
N ALA A 131 -10.07 -5.50 26.74
CA ALA A 131 -9.15 -4.39 26.86
C ALA A 131 -9.64 -3.13 26.09
N GLY A 132 -10.25 -3.32 24.93
CA GLY A 132 -10.91 -2.26 24.16
C GLY A 132 -12.05 -1.60 24.94
N ASN A 133 -12.95 -2.42 25.50
CA ASN A 133 -14.12 -1.99 26.25
C ASN A 133 -13.77 -1.31 27.58
N ILE A 134 -12.73 -1.78 28.28
CA ILE A 134 -12.21 -1.08 29.47
C ILE A 134 -11.78 0.34 29.10
N GLY A 135 -11.04 0.49 27.99
CA GLY A 135 -10.68 1.82 27.48
C GLY A 135 -11.92 2.66 27.15
N ALA A 136 -12.86 2.11 26.38
CA ALA A 136 -14.08 2.81 26.00
C ALA A 136 -14.99 3.18 27.18
N GLY A 137 -15.00 2.39 28.26
CA GLY A 137 -15.77 2.65 29.48
C GLY A 137 -15.10 3.65 30.42
N LEU A 138 -13.76 3.61 30.55
CA LEU A 138 -13.02 4.57 31.38
C LEU A 138 -12.94 5.95 30.76
N GLY A 139 -12.90 6.04 29.42
CA GLY A 139 -12.80 7.30 28.68
C GLY A 139 -13.84 8.34 29.11
N PRO A 140 -15.14 8.07 29.07
CA PRO A 140 -16.19 9.01 29.44
C PRO A 140 -16.18 9.38 30.93
N ILE A 141 -15.78 8.47 31.83
CA ILE A 141 -15.69 8.74 33.27
C ILE A 141 -14.59 9.77 33.54
N VAL A 142 -13.39 9.52 32.99
CA VAL A 142 -12.26 10.44 33.10
C VAL A 142 -12.58 11.74 32.36
N GLY A 143 -13.16 11.65 31.17
CA GLY A 143 -13.54 12.80 30.35
C GLY A 143 -14.58 13.68 31.03
N GLY A 144 -15.58 13.11 31.71
CA GLY A 144 -16.58 13.87 32.48
C GLY A 144 -15.98 14.55 33.70
N THR A 145 -15.04 13.89 34.36
CA THR A 145 -14.29 14.48 35.48
C THR A 145 -13.43 15.66 35.00
N LEU A 146 -12.71 15.50 33.88
CA LEU A 146 -11.94 16.57 33.25
C LEU A 146 -12.83 17.71 32.74
N ALA A 147 -13.97 17.40 32.11
CA ALA A 147 -14.92 18.40 31.64
C ALA A 147 -15.47 19.22 32.81
N THR A 148 -15.80 18.58 33.93
CA THR A 148 -16.25 19.27 35.16
C THR A 148 -15.13 20.13 35.75
N PHE A 149 -13.90 19.62 35.76
CA PHE A 149 -12.73 20.39 36.17
C PHE A 149 -12.56 21.62 35.27
N PHE A 150 -12.56 21.49 33.95
CA PHE A 150 -12.33 22.62 33.04
C PHE A 150 -13.56 23.51 32.78
N ALA A 151 -14.75 23.16 33.30
CA ALA A 151 -16.01 23.86 33.00
C ALA A 151 -15.96 25.37 33.22
N ASN A 152 -15.31 25.82 34.30
CA ASN A 152 -15.17 27.23 34.66
C ASN A 152 -13.74 27.76 34.44
N ARG A 153 -12.96 27.09 33.58
CA ARG A 153 -11.58 27.46 33.27
C ARG A 153 -11.49 27.84 31.80
N GLN A 154 -10.83 28.96 31.55
CA GLN A 154 -10.61 29.48 30.21
C GLN A 154 -9.19 30.02 30.13
N LEU A 155 -8.54 29.74 29.00
CA LEU A 155 -7.26 30.30 28.60
C LEU A 155 -7.49 31.12 27.33
N THR A 156 -7.30 32.44 27.44
CA THR A 156 -7.54 33.36 26.33
C THR A 156 -6.25 34.03 25.93
N PHE A 157 -5.91 33.95 24.64
CA PHE A 157 -4.80 34.69 24.04
C PHE A 157 -5.36 35.94 23.35
N VAL A 158 -5.05 37.10 23.92
CA VAL A 158 -5.44 38.40 23.38
C VAL A 158 -4.23 39.03 22.72
N THR A 159 -4.31 39.23 21.41
CA THR A 159 -3.30 39.96 20.64
C THR A 159 -3.82 41.37 20.43
N ARG A 160 -3.15 42.35 21.03
CA ARG A 160 -3.50 43.77 20.84
C ARG A 160 -2.50 44.41 19.89
N TRP A 161 -2.99 44.87 18.75
CA TRP A 161 -2.22 45.66 17.81
C TRP A 161 -2.52 47.15 18.04
N PHE A 162 -1.48 47.96 18.18
CA PHE A 162 -1.59 49.40 18.34
C PHE A 162 -1.11 50.11 17.07
N ASP A 163 -1.95 50.99 16.54
CA ASP A 163 -1.59 51.94 15.48
C ASP A 163 -2.03 53.36 15.91
N GLN A 164 -1.44 54.42 15.35
CA GLN A 164 -1.53 55.82 15.83
C GLN A 164 -2.98 56.33 16.02
N GLY A 165 -3.57 56.05 17.19
CA GLY A 165 -4.93 56.42 17.57
C GLY A 165 -5.97 55.30 17.52
N SER A 166 -5.62 54.09 17.08
CA SER A 166 -6.52 52.93 17.07
C SER A 166 -5.86 51.67 17.66
N SER A 167 -6.54 51.00 18.58
CA SER A 167 -6.15 49.68 19.09
C SER A 167 -7.10 48.64 18.53
N ILE A 168 -6.58 47.69 17.77
CA ILE A 168 -7.34 46.52 17.33
C ILE A 168 -7.04 45.39 18.32
N GLU A 169 -8.05 44.99 19.08
CA GLU A 169 -7.99 43.82 19.95
C GLU A 169 -8.48 42.60 19.17
N LEU A 170 -7.56 41.72 18.80
CA LEU A 170 -7.87 40.44 18.19
C LEU A 170 -7.79 39.37 19.27
N THR A 171 -8.95 38.90 19.75
CA THR A 171 -9.02 37.65 20.53
C THR A 171 -8.71 36.50 19.58
N THR A 172 -7.43 36.10 19.52
CA THR A 172 -6.94 35.19 18.49
C THR A 172 -7.35 33.76 18.77
N ILE A 173 -7.28 33.31 20.04
CA ILE A 173 -7.63 31.95 20.46
C ILE A 173 -8.20 31.99 21.88
N SER A 174 -9.34 31.34 22.09
CA SER A 174 -9.94 31.11 23.41
C SER A 174 -10.16 29.61 23.60
N ILE A 175 -9.43 29.01 24.54
CA ILE A 175 -9.54 27.60 24.92
C ILE A 175 -10.32 27.54 26.23
N GLY A 176 -11.53 27.00 26.21
CA GLY A 176 -12.36 26.91 27.42
C GLY A 176 -13.14 25.59 27.49
N SER A 177 -13.47 25.16 28.70
CA SER A 177 -14.37 24.03 28.94
C SER A 177 -13.96 22.77 28.14
N PHE A 178 -14.77 22.33 27.17
CA PHE A 178 -14.52 21.14 26.35
C PHE A 178 -13.29 21.25 25.42
N ASP A 179 -12.77 22.44 25.12
CA ASP A 179 -11.59 22.59 24.25
C ASP A 179 -10.35 21.94 24.88
N PHE A 180 -10.22 22.02 26.21
CA PHE A 180 -9.17 21.32 26.95
C PHE A 180 -9.29 19.80 26.80
N LEU A 181 -10.51 19.29 26.81
CA LEU A 181 -10.78 17.86 26.64
C LEU A 181 -10.35 17.38 25.25
N PHE A 182 -10.69 18.14 24.20
CA PHE A 182 -10.28 17.83 22.83
C PHE A 182 -8.77 17.91 22.65
N MET A 183 -8.11 18.89 23.27
CA MET A 183 -6.65 19.02 23.25
C MET A 183 -5.96 17.85 23.97
N ILE A 184 -6.46 17.44 25.15
CA ILE A 184 -5.94 16.28 25.89
C ILE A 184 -6.12 15.01 25.06
N THR A 185 -7.31 14.79 24.47
CA THR A 185 -7.54 13.65 23.58
C THR A 185 -6.61 13.67 22.37
N PHE A 186 -6.35 14.83 21.77
CA PHE A 186 -5.40 14.96 20.66
C PHE A 186 -3.99 14.52 21.07
N ILE A 187 -3.50 14.98 22.22
CA ILE A 187 -2.17 14.61 22.73
C ILE A 187 -2.09 13.10 23.04
N LEU A 188 -3.10 12.54 23.71
CA LEU A 188 -3.16 11.11 23.99
C LEU A 188 -3.28 10.27 22.70
N GLY A 189 -4.01 10.76 21.70
CA GLY A 189 -4.13 10.12 20.40
C GLY A 189 -2.80 10.10 19.63
N LEU A 190 -2.01 11.18 19.67
CA LEU A 190 -0.65 11.18 19.13
C LEU A 190 0.23 10.13 19.79
N ALA A 191 0.16 10.00 21.12
CA ALA A 191 0.88 8.96 21.84
C ALA A 191 0.46 7.55 21.38
N THR A 192 -0.83 7.33 21.10
CA THR A 192 -1.30 6.04 20.57
C THR A 192 -0.80 5.76 19.16
N LEU A 193 -0.65 6.78 18.32
CA LEU A 193 -0.08 6.66 16.98
C LEU A 193 1.41 6.28 17.04
N SER A 194 2.16 6.90 17.96
CA SER A 194 3.55 6.52 18.23
C SER A 194 3.68 5.08 18.71
N MET A 195 2.75 4.60 19.55
CA MET A 195 2.72 3.19 19.96
C MET A 195 2.38 2.24 18.82
N LEU A 196 1.49 2.65 17.91
CA LEU A 196 1.15 1.83 16.73
C LEU A 196 2.36 1.59 15.83
N ALA A 197 3.31 2.53 15.77
CA ALA A 197 4.54 2.36 15.00
C ALA A 197 5.40 1.16 15.48
N ILE A 198 5.25 0.76 16.75
CA ILE A 198 6.00 -0.35 17.37
C ILE A 198 5.43 -1.72 16.94
N VAL A 199 4.15 -1.80 16.59
CA VAL A 199 3.48 -3.06 16.23
C VAL A 199 3.91 -3.50 14.83
N ARG A 200 4.45 -4.72 14.68
CA ARG A 200 4.80 -5.31 13.38
C ARG A 200 3.64 -6.12 12.82
N GLU A 201 3.30 -5.94 11.56
CA GLU A 201 2.28 -6.74 10.87
C GLU A 201 2.98 -7.86 10.07
N GLU A 202 2.52 -9.12 10.15
CA GLU A 202 3.05 -10.19 9.27
C GLU A 202 2.69 -9.86 7.82
N GLY A 203 3.70 -9.80 6.93
CA GLY A 203 3.57 -9.27 5.57
C GLY A 203 3.79 -7.76 5.44
N GLU A 204 4.23 -7.06 6.49
CA GLU A 204 4.70 -5.67 6.41
C GLU A 204 5.97 -5.64 5.54
N VAL A 205 5.87 -5.10 4.32
CA VAL A 205 7.06 -4.82 3.50
C VAL A 205 7.93 -3.86 4.28
N SER A 206 9.04 -4.37 4.80
CA SER A 206 9.98 -3.63 5.64
C SER A 206 10.34 -2.32 4.95
N ARG A 207 10.13 -1.20 5.65
CA ARG A 207 10.54 0.15 5.20
C ARG A 207 12.03 0.19 4.83
N GLU A 208 12.85 -0.70 5.40
CA GLU A 208 14.26 -0.94 5.07
C GLU A 208 14.47 -1.56 3.68
N ILE A 209 13.65 -2.53 3.26
CA ILE A 209 13.73 -3.15 1.93
C ILE A 209 13.34 -2.13 0.84
N VAL A 210 12.35 -1.28 1.10
CA VAL A 210 11.96 -0.19 0.18
C VAL A 210 13.06 0.87 0.04
N LEU A 211 13.78 1.17 1.12
CA LEU A 211 14.86 2.17 1.11
C LEU A 211 16.18 1.63 0.55
N ASP A 212 16.46 0.34 0.68
CA ASP A 212 17.65 -0.29 0.06
C ASP A 212 17.45 -0.54 -1.43
N THR A 213 16.24 -0.90 -1.88
CA THR A 213 15.88 -1.00 -3.31
C THR A 213 15.91 0.37 -4.01
N LEU A 214 15.70 1.48 -3.28
CA LEU A 214 15.81 2.85 -3.81
C LEU A 214 17.26 3.35 -3.97
N LYS A 215 18.23 2.78 -3.24
CA LYS A 215 19.62 3.26 -3.25
C LYS A 215 20.52 2.59 -4.29
N SER A 216 20.16 1.38 -4.75
CA SER A 216 20.96 0.63 -5.72
C SER A 216 20.94 1.22 -7.14
N PRO A 217 19.79 1.57 -7.76
CA PRO A 217 19.76 2.00 -9.18
C PRO A 217 20.32 3.41 -9.42
N ILE A 218 20.32 4.27 -8.41
CA ILE A 218 20.78 5.67 -8.51
C ILE A 218 22.31 5.75 -8.65
N ARG A 219 23.03 4.73 -8.17
CA ARG A 219 24.50 4.72 -8.15
C ARG A 219 25.11 4.37 -9.51
N GLU A 220 24.41 3.59 -10.33
CA GLU A 220 24.88 3.17 -11.66
C GLU A 220 24.52 4.17 -12.77
N LEU A 221 23.34 4.80 -12.71
CA LEU A 221 22.93 5.84 -13.66
C LEU A 221 23.75 7.14 -13.55
N SER A 222 24.35 7.41 -12.39
CA SER A 222 25.25 8.56 -12.21
C SER A 222 26.58 8.42 -12.94
N GLN A 223 27.00 7.20 -13.30
CA GLN A 223 28.34 6.97 -13.86
C GLN A 223 28.37 6.97 -15.39
N GLN A 224 27.22 6.96 -16.07
CA GLN A 224 27.15 6.83 -17.53
C GLN A 224 26.79 8.11 -18.30
N VAL A 225 26.48 9.23 -17.64
CA VAL A 225 26.10 10.49 -18.33
C VAL A 225 27.03 11.65 -17.91
N THR A 226 28.32 11.51 -18.15
CA THR A 226 29.26 12.65 -18.17
C THR A 226 30.30 12.47 -19.27
N SER A 227 29.83 12.49 -20.52
CA SER A 227 30.73 12.74 -21.65
C SER A 227 29.97 13.48 -22.74
N VAL A 228 30.01 14.82 -22.71
CA VAL A 228 30.12 15.72 -23.87
C VAL A 228 30.20 17.17 -23.32
N PRO A 229 31.26 17.94 -23.65
CA PRO A 229 31.46 19.32 -23.19
C PRO A 229 31.01 20.34 -24.23
N SER A 230 29.79 20.89 -24.08
CA SER A 230 29.40 22.22 -24.59
C SER A 230 27.89 22.43 -24.43
N MET A 231 27.47 23.25 -23.46
CA MET A 231 26.22 24.04 -23.48
C MET A 231 26.04 24.77 -22.14
N ASP A 232 26.76 25.88 -21.96
CA ASP A 232 26.72 26.72 -20.74
C ASP A 232 25.49 27.66 -20.66
N PHE A 233 24.48 27.50 -21.50
CA PHE A 233 23.30 28.38 -21.53
C PHE A 233 22.04 27.81 -20.85
N LEU A 234 22.09 26.56 -20.34
CA LEU A 234 20.93 25.92 -19.69
C LEU A 234 20.99 25.92 -18.14
N ARG A 235 21.92 26.68 -17.54
CA ARG A 235 22.09 26.71 -16.07
C ARG A 235 21.03 27.53 -15.31
N ASP A 236 20.35 28.47 -15.97
CA ASP A 236 19.48 29.44 -15.27
C ASP A 236 17.98 29.30 -15.56
N ILE A 237 17.56 28.25 -16.27
CA ILE A 237 16.13 27.90 -16.27
C ILE A 237 15.89 26.95 -15.08
N PRO A 238 15.05 27.32 -14.09
CA PRO A 238 14.72 26.44 -12.98
C PRO A 238 13.73 25.35 -13.44
N LEU A 239 14.21 24.47 -14.31
CA LEU A 239 13.53 23.25 -14.78
C LEU A 239 13.54 22.13 -13.73
N GLY A 240 14.11 22.38 -12.55
CA GLY A 240 14.15 21.44 -11.41
C GLY A 240 12.77 21.03 -10.89
N ASN A 241 11.72 21.77 -11.22
CA ASN A 241 10.34 21.48 -10.78
C ASN A 241 9.42 20.91 -11.87
N LEU A 242 9.88 20.79 -13.13
CA LEU A 242 9.04 20.29 -14.23
C LEU A 242 9.61 19.07 -14.99
N LYS A 243 10.78 18.57 -14.57
CA LYS A 243 11.31 17.25 -15.00
C LYS A 243 11.25 16.16 -13.91
N ARG A 244 10.60 16.44 -12.77
CA ARG A 244 10.21 15.44 -11.76
C ARG A 244 8.82 14.85 -12.04
N LEU A 245 8.62 14.37 -13.26
CA LEU A 245 7.66 13.29 -13.48
C LEU A 245 8.41 12.08 -14.04
N PRO A 246 9.25 11.39 -13.25
CA PRO A 246 9.09 9.95 -13.22
C PRO A 246 7.67 9.74 -12.71
N VAL A 247 6.80 8.99 -13.38
CA VAL A 247 5.53 8.60 -12.76
C VAL A 247 5.92 7.63 -11.63
N PRO A 248 6.05 8.07 -10.37
CA PRO A 248 6.56 7.23 -9.32
C PRO A 248 5.40 6.30 -8.97
N GLY A 249 5.51 5.04 -9.39
CA GLY A 249 4.38 4.14 -9.32
C GLY A 249 4.17 3.30 -10.56
N LEU A 250 4.80 3.57 -11.71
CA LEU A 250 4.72 2.64 -12.84
C LEU A 250 5.54 1.38 -12.52
N ASP A 251 6.79 1.53 -12.08
CA ASP A 251 7.67 0.40 -11.74
C ASP A 251 7.21 -0.33 -10.47
N VAL A 252 6.63 0.42 -9.53
CA VAL A 252 6.00 -0.12 -8.31
C VAL A 252 4.66 -0.80 -8.64
N ALA A 253 3.87 -0.27 -9.58
CA ALA A 253 2.67 -0.95 -10.05
C ALA A 253 3.02 -2.19 -10.86
N LEU A 254 4.08 -2.17 -11.66
CA LEU A 254 4.56 -3.34 -12.41
C LEU A 254 5.05 -4.44 -11.47
N GLY A 255 5.85 -4.11 -10.45
CA GLY A 255 6.27 -5.06 -9.41
C GLY A 255 5.11 -5.62 -8.56
N VAL A 256 4.16 -4.78 -8.17
CA VAL A 256 2.98 -5.20 -7.37
C VAL A 256 1.99 -6.01 -8.21
N THR A 257 1.84 -5.71 -9.49
CA THR A 257 0.93 -6.47 -10.37
C THR A 257 1.59 -7.77 -10.85
N ALA A 258 2.92 -7.79 -11.01
CA ALA A 258 3.71 -9.01 -11.19
C ALA A 258 3.55 -9.98 -10.01
N TYR A 259 3.60 -9.45 -8.78
CA TYR A 259 3.40 -10.23 -7.56
C TYR A 259 1.96 -10.78 -7.45
N GLN A 260 0.94 -9.99 -7.81
CA GLN A 260 -0.46 -10.46 -7.84
C GLN A 260 -0.70 -11.55 -8.89
N ILE A 261 -0.03 -11.43 -10.05
CA ILE A 261 -0.04 -12.43 -11.13
C ILE A 261 0.64 -13.72 -10.66
N ALA A 262 1.78 -13.62 -9.99
CA ALA A 262 2.47 -14.74 -9.37
C ALA A 262 1.60 -15.46 -8.33
N ASP A 263 0.88 -14.71 -7.49
CA ASP A 263 -0.01 -15.27 -6.46
C ASP A 263 -1.28 -15.94 -7.06
N THR A 264 -1.80 -15.42 -8.17
CA THR A 264 -2.88 -16.10 -8.91
C THR A 264 -2.37 -17.33 -9.68
N ALA A 265 -1.16 -17.28 -10.27
CA ALA A 265 -0.51 -18.43 -10.89
C ALA A 265 -0.22 -19.53 -9.85
N LYS A 266 0.27 -19.15 -8.67
CA LYS A 266 0.44 -20.00 -7.47
C LYS A 266 -0.88 -20.69 -7.08
N THR A 267 -1.99 -19.96 -7.06
CA THR A 267 -3.32 -20.52 -6.73
C THR A 267 -3.81 -21.51 -7.79
N ILE A 268 -3.42 -21.34 -9.06
CA ILE A 268 -3.77 -22.26 -10.16
C ILE A 268 -2.86 -23.51 -10.15
N ALA A 269 -1.56 -23.34 -9.89
CA ALA A 269 -0.56 -24.40 -9.93
C ALA A 269 -0.54 -25.30 -8.67
N SER A 270 -0.93 -24.75 -7.51
CA SER A 270 -1.03 -25.50 -6.24
C SER A 270 -2.33 -26.27 -6.08
N ALA A 271 -3.35 -25.96 -6.87
CA ALA A 271 -4.69 -26.45 -6.61
C ALA A 271 -5.02 -27.66 -7.50
N ASN A 272 -5.15 -28.84 -6.88
CA ASN A 272 -5.83 -30.02 -7.46
C ASN A 272 -7.35 -29.75 -7.54
N LEU A 273 -7.75 -28.76 -8.34
CA LEU A 273 -9.13 -28.29 -8.40
C LEU A 273 -10.01 -29.32 -9.12
N ARG A 274 -10.68 -30.16 -8.33
CA ARG A 274 -11.77 -31.04 -8.82
C ARG A 274 -12.96 -30.25 -9.39
N VAL A 275 -13.09 -28.96 -9.06
CA VAL A 275 -14.23 -28.12 -9.45
C VAL A 275 -13.88 -27.20 -10.63
N ARG A 276 -14.35 -27.60 -11.83
CA ARG A 276 -14.11 -26.91 -13.12
C ARG A 276 -14.47 -25.41 -13.11
N ARG A 277 -15.47 -25.00 -12.32
CA ARG A 277 -15.96 -23.62 -12.26
C ARG A 277 -15.00 -22.67 -11.52
N VAL A 278 -14.33 -23.15 -10.47
CA VAL A 278 -13.35 -22.37 -9.69
C VAL A 278 -12.07 -22.18 -10.52
N ARG A 279 -11.61 -23.26 -11.19
CA ARG A 279 -10.51 -23.19 -12.14
C ARG A 279 -10.76 -22.16 -13.25
N GLN A 280 -11.94 -22.18 -13.87
CA GLN A 280 -12.31 -21.20 -14.90
C GLN A 280 -12.42 -19.77 -14.39
N SER A 281 -12.86 -19.55 -13.15
CA SER A 281 -12.93 -18.21 -12.54
C SER A 281 -11.53 -17.65 -12.27
N LEU A 282 -10.63 -18.49 -11.75
CA LEU A 282 -9.24 -18.12 -11.49
C LEU A 282 -8.47 -17.87 -12.79
N GLU A 283 -8.64 -18.72 -13.81
CA GLU A 283 -8.10 -18.53 -15.17
C GLU A 283 -8.66 -17.27 -15.87
N ARG A 284 -9.83 -16.77 -15.46
CA ARG A 284 -10.39 -15.50 -15.95
C ARG A 284 -9.84 -14.30 -15.18
N SER A 285 -9.71 -14.41 -13.86
CA SER A 285 -9.16 -13.33 -13.02
C SER A 285 -7.68 -13.09 -13.31
N PHE A 286 -6.88 -14.16 -13.39
CA PHE A 286 -5.48 -14.12 -13.81
C PHE A 286 -5.37 -13.44 -15.18
N ARG A 287 -6.12 -13.91 -16.17
CA ARG A 287 -6.17 -13.36 -17.54
C ARG A 287 -6.56 -11.88 -17.61
N ASN A 288 -7.55 -11.44 -16.83
CA ASN A 288 -8.01 -10.05 -16.85
C ASN A 288 -6.98 -9.10 -16.22
N SER A 289 -6.31 -9.53 -15.15
CA SER A 289 -5.17 -8.78 -14.58
C SER A 289 -3.98 -8.77 -15.54
N PHE A 290 -3.74 -9.89 -16.23
CA PHE A 290 -2.69 -10.03 -17.23
C PHE A 290 -2.92 -9.14 -18.47
N SER A 291 -4.14 -9.12 -19.02
CA SER A 291 -4.49 -8.30 -20.20
C SER A 291 -4.40 -6.81 -19.92
N ASN A 292 -4.69 -6.40 -18.68
CA ASN A 292 -4.58 -5.00 -18.27
C ASN A 292 -3.12 -4.52 -18.21
N LEU A 293 -2.20 -5.34 -17.70
CA LEU A 293 -0.76 -5.03 -17.73
C LEU A 293 -0.20 -5.04 -19.14
N TRP A 294 -0.60 -6.01 -19.96
CA TRP A 294 -0.17 -6.05 -21.34
C TRP A 294 -0.68 -4.85 -22.14
N GLY A 295 -1.91 -4.41 -21.87
CA GLY A 295 -2.46 -3.18 -22.41
C GLY A 295 -1.64 -1.93 -22.05
N ILE A 296 -0.95 -1.92 -20.90
CA ILE A 296 -0.04 -0.85 -20.48
C ILE A 296 1.31 -0.98 -21.22
N GLY A 297 1.88 -2.19 -21.32
CA GLY A 297 3.10 -2.48 -22.08
C GLY A 297 2.99 -2.13 -23.56
N LYS A 298 1.88 -2.51 -24.19
CA LYS A 298 1.60 -2.21 -25.61
C LYS A 298 1.47 -0.70 -25.89
N ARG A 299 1.14 0.12 -24.88
CA ARG A 299 1.06 1.58 -24.99
C ARG A 299 2.38 2.29 -24.72
N THR A 300 3.29 1.64 -24.01
CA THR A 300 4.59 2.20 -23.57
C THR A 300 5.76 1.72 -24.40
N GLY A 301 5.66 0.53 -25.01
CA GLY A 301 6.75 -0.12 -25.76
C GLY A 301 7.56 -1.12 -24.93
N ASP A 302 7.28 -1.25 -23.63
CA ASP A 302 8.14 -1.95 -22.67
C ASP A 302 7.72 -3.41 -22.39
N ASN A 303 7.22 -4.13 -23.40
CA ASN A 303 6.73 -5.51 -23.25
C ASN A 303 7.77 -6.47 -22.65
N ILE A 304 9.04 -6.27 -22.99
CA ILE A 304 10.18 -7.07 -22.52
C ILE A 304 10.36 -6.89 -21.01
N GLU A 305 10.44 -5.64 -20.55
CA GLU A 305 10.68 -5.32 -19.14
C GLU A 305 9.51 -5.75 -18.26
N ILE A 306 8.28 -5.59 -18.74
CA ILE A 306 7.08 -6.07 -18.03
C ILE A 306 7.12 -7.58 -17.89
N THR A 307 7.46 -8.30 -18.96
CA THR A 307 7.56 -9.77 -18.94
C THR A 307 8.67 -10.23 -17.99
N ALA A 308 9.83 -9.57 -18.01
CA ALA A 308 10.94 -9.85 -17.10
C ALA A 308 10.55 -9.67 -15.63
N ASN A 309 9.90 -8.56 -15.29
CA ASN A 309 9.47 -8.29 -13.92
C ASN A 309 8.39 -9.26 -13.43
N ILE A 310 7.47 -9.70 -14.31
CA ILE A 310 6.47 -10.72 -13.99
C ILE A 310 7.14 -12.05 -13.65
N VAL A 311 8.06 -12.50 -14.52
CA VAL A 311 8.78 -13.76 -14.33
C VAL A 311 9.61 -13.72 -13.06
N ARG A 312 10.40 -12.64 -12.86
CA ARG A 312 11.20 -12.43 -11.65
C ARG A 312 10.35 -12.48 -10.38
N GLY A 313 9.23 -11.75 -10.34
CA GLY A 313 8.31 -11.76 -9.19
C GLY A 313 7.69 -13.13 -8.92
N ALA A 314 7.41 -13.90 -9.97
CA ALA A 314 6.91 -15.26 -9.83
C ALA A 314 7.95 -16.25 -9.31
N LEU A 315 9.23 -16.09 -9.67
CA LEU A 315 10.31 -16.89 -9.10
C LEU A 315 10.47 -16.62 -7.61
N HIS A 316 10.48 -15.35 -7.18
CA HIS A 316 10.48 -14.97 -5.76
C HIS A 316 9.36 -15.66 -4.97
N ALA A 317 8.12 -15.55 -5.45
CA ALA A 317 6.98 -16.20 -4.82
C ALA A 317 7.08 -17.74 -4.81
N THR A 318 7.76 -18.33 -5.80
CA THR A 318 7.95 -19.78 -5.88
C THR A 318 9.04 -20.26 -4.92
N SER A 319 10.13 -19.50 -4.75
CA SER A 319 11.24 -19.84 -3.84
C SER A 319 10.80 -19.96 -2.38
N GLU A 320 9.94 -19.04 -1.93
CA GLU A 320 9.52 -18.94 -0.53
C GLU A 320 8.53 -20.05 -0.11
N ASN A 321 7.85 -20.68 -1.08
CA ASN A 321 6.64 -21.45 -0.81
C ASN A 321 6.69 -22.92 -1.24
N TYR A 322 7.79 -23.40 -1.83
CA TYR A 322 7.91 -24.77 -2.33
C TYR A 322 9.25 -25.40 -1.99
N GLU A 323 9.25 -26.67 -1.59
CA GLU A 323 10.48 -27.44 -1.34
C GLU A 323 11.31 -27.71 -2.62
N ARG A 324 10.71 -27.58 -3.81
CA ARG A 324 11.36 -27.75 -5.12
C ARG A 324 10.88 -26.68 -6.11
N PRO A 325 11.30 -25.42 -5.95
CA PRO A 325 10.76 -24.30 -6.70
C PRO A 325 11.05 -24.39 -8.21
N GLU A 326 12.17 -24.98 -8.61
CA GLU A 326 12.62 -25.09 -10.00
C GLU A 326 11.68 -25.95 -10.86
N GLN A 327 10.97 -26.90 -10.25
CA GLN A 327 9.98 -27.74 -10.92
C GLN A 327 8.68 -27.01 -11.24
N ARG A 328 8.45 -25.84 -10.64
CA ARG A 328 7.22 -25.05 -10.80
C ARG A 328 7.39 -23.87 -11.76
N VAL A 329 8.62 -23.45 -12.04
CA VAL A 329 8.92 -22.33 -12.95
C VAL A 329 8.36 -22.56 -14.36
N SER A 330 8.36 -23.80 -14.86
CA SER A 330 7.76 -24.14 -16.16
C SER A 330 6.27 -23.82 -16.26
N SER A 331 5.51 -24.03 -15.17
CA SER A 331 4.08 -23.72 -15.13
C SER A 331 3.82 -22.22 -15.18
N VAL A 332 4.69 -21.43 -14.55
CA VAL A 332 4.64 -19.96 -14.61
C VAL A 332 4.94 -19.50 -16.03
N VAL A 333 6.05 -19.94 -16.62
CA VAL A 333 6.44 -19.57 -17.98
C VAL A 333 5.37 -19.96 -19.00
N SER A 334 4.79 -21.16 -18.87
CA SER A 334 3.68 -21.61 -19.72
C SER A 334 2.48 -20.66 -19.66
N GLY A 335 2.07 -20.26 -18.45
CA GLY A 335 0.95 -19.33 -18.26
C GLY A 335 1.21 -17.95 -18.86
N ILE A 336 2.45 -17.47 -18.79
CA ILE A 336 2.88 -16.18 -19.34
C ILE A 336 2.88 -16.24 -20.88
N LEU A 337 3.47 -17.28 -21.47
CA LEU A 337 3.50 -17.48 -22.92
C LEU A 337 2.10 -17.61 -23.53
N GLN A 338 1.21 -18.39 -22.91
CA GLN A 338 -0.19 -18.52 -23.35
C GLN A 338 -0.95 -17.19 -23.25
N ALA A 339 -0.68 -16.39 -22.22
CA ALA A 339 -1.28 -15.07 -22.07
C ALA A 339 -0.77 -14.09 -23.15
N ALA A 340 0.54 -14.08 -23.41
CA ALA A 340 1.15 -13.25 -24.44
C ALA A 340 0.65 -13.61 -25.84
N GLN A 341 0.53 -14.91 -26.15
CA GLN A 341 -0.05 -15.38 -27.42
C GLN A 341 -1.47 -14.84 -27.62
N LYS A 342 -2.29 -14.92 -26.57
CA LYS A 342 -3.68 -14.47 -26.62
C LYS A 342 -3.83 -12.97 -26.86
N GLU A 343 -2.93 -12.16 -26.31
CA GLU A 343 -2.90 -10.70 -26.49
C GLU A 343 -2.17 -10.27 -27.79
N LYS A 344 -1.77 -11.24 -28.63
CA LYS A 344 -1.06 -11.05 -29.90
C LYS A 344 0.24 -10.27 -29.75
N VAL A 345 1.02 -10.67 -28.76
CA VAL A 345 2.31 -10.08 -28.48
C VAL A 345 3.37 -10.83 -29.25
N ASN A 346 4.42 -10.13 -29.67
CA ASN A 346 5.58 -10.75 -30.30
C ASN A 346 6.17 -11.81 -29.37
N PHE A 347 6.28 -13.04 -29.90
CA PHE A 347 6.82 -14.18 -29.21
C PHE A 347 8.30 -13.97 -28.80
N ASP A 348 9.09 -13.31 -29.64
CA ASP A 348 10.50 -13.01 -29.36
C ASP A 348 10.66 -12.01 -28.22
N GLU A 349 9.85 -10.95 -28.18
CA GLU A 349 9.83 -9.98 -27.06
C GLU A 349 9.47 -10.68 -25.75
N THR A 350 8.56 -11.66 -25.82
CA THR A 350 8.14 -12.43 -24.65
C THR A 350 9.25 -13.37 -24.19
N LEU A 351 9.92 -14.08 -25.10
CA LEU A 351 11.06 -14.94 -24.78
C LEU A 351 12.21 -14.14 -24.16
N LYS A 352 12.51 -12.96 -24.70
CA LYS A 352 13.52 -12.05 -24.18
C LYS A 352 13.23 -11.62 -22.74
N GLY A 353 11.99 -11.20 -22.47
CA GLY A 353 11.56 -10.87 -21.11
C GLY A 353 11.64 -12.08 -20.17
N ILE A 354 11.24 -13.27 -20.63
CA ILE A 354 11.34 -14.51 -19.82
C ILE A 354 12.79 -14.83 -19.46
N GLY A 355 13.71 -14.74 -20.42
CA GLY A 355 15.14 -14.96 -20.18
C GLY A 355 15.70 -14.02 -19.11
N GLN A 356 15.47 -12.71 -19.26
CA GLN A 356 15.89 -11.70 -18.28
C GLN A 356 15.29 -11.96 -16.89
N GLY A 357 13.99 -12.21 -16.82
CA GLY A 357 13.29 -12.44 -15.55
C GLY A 357 13.76 -13.71 -14.83
N ILE A 358 14.08 -14.77 -15.57
CA ILE A 358 14.63 -16.01 -15.00
C ILE A 358 16.01 -15.77 -14.41
N ILE A 359 16.92 -15.12 -15.14
CA ILE A 359 18.28 -14.87 -14.64
C ILE A 359 18.23 -14.00 -13.39
N HIS A 360 17.53 -12.85 -13.44
CA HIS A 360 17.40 -11.97 -12.28
C HIS A 360 16.75 -12.70 -11.08
N GLY A 361 15.64 -13.40 -11.32
CA GLY A 361 14.91 -14.09 -10.27
C GLY A 361 15.70 -15.25 -9.65
N ALA A 362 16.37 -16.07 -10.47
CA ALA A 362 17.11 -17.22 -9.99
C ALA A 362 18.36 -16.82 -9.19
N VAL A 363 19.07 -15.77 -9.61
CA VAL A 363 20.21 -15.22 -8.85
C VAL A 363 19.74 -14.68 -7.49
N GLU A 364 18.63 -13.96 -7.45
CA GLU A 364 18.12 -13.35 -6.21
C GLU A 364 17.53 -14.35 -5.22
N THR A 365 16.94 -15.42 -5.73
CA THR A 365 16.32 -16.48 -4.93
C THR A 365 17.25 -17.67 -4.70
N ASN A 366 18.46 -17.63 -5.27
CA ASN A 366 19.46 -18.69 -5.22
C ASN A 366 18.93 -20.06 -5.72
N MET A 367 18.09 -20.04 -6.76
CA MET A 367 17.56 -21.25 -7.39
C MET A 367 18.55 -21.89 -8.38
N ASP A 368 18.45 -23.20 -8.58
CA ASP A 368 19.28 -23.92 -9.55
C ASP A 368 18.85 -23.61 -11.00
N ILE A 369 19.64 -22.76 -11.66
CA ILE A 369 19.39 -22.30 -13.04
C ILE A 369 19.44 -23.46 -14.04
N ASP A 370 20.26 -24.49 -13.80
CA ASP A 370 20.38 -25.64 -14.69
C ASP A 370 19.06 -26.43 -14.73
N GLN A 371 18.42 -26.60 -13.56
CA GLN A 371 17.12 -27.26 -13.47
C GLN A 371 15.98 -26.39 -14.04
N ILE A 372 16.02 -25.07 -13.82
CA ILE A 372 15.06 -24.14 -14.42
C ILE A 372 15.16 -24.19 -15.94
N MET A 373 16.38 -24.12 -16.49
CA MET A 373 16.63 -24.13 -17.93
C MET A 373 16.04 -25.38 -18.58
N ARG A 374 16.31 -26.58 -18.05
CA ARG A 374 15.74 -27.83 -18.58
C ARG A 374 14.22 -27.81 -18.64
N ASN A 375 13.59 -27.39 -17.54
CA ASN A 375 12.14 -27.39 -17.42
C ASN A 375 11.48 -26.34 -18.34
N VAL A 376 12.09 -25.16 -18.43
CA VAL A 376 11.56 -24.04 -19.21
C VAL A 376 11.78 -24.24 -20.71
N SER A 377 12.95 -24.73 -21.13
CA SER A 377 13.22 -25.04 -22.55
C SER A 377 12.23 -26.05 -23.10
N LYS A 378 11.87 -27.08 -22.33
CA LYS A 378 10.81 -28.04 -22.72
C LYS A 378 9.47 -27.34 -22.94
N THR A 379 9.05 -26.47 -22.03
CA THR A 379 7.80 -25.70 -22.15
C THR A 379 7.82 -24.74 -23.35
N ILE A 380 8.96 -24.12 -23.63
CA ILE A 380 9.12 -23.23 -24.79
C ILE A 380 8.99 -24.03 -26.09
N ARG A 381 9.60 -25.22 -26.20
CA ARG A 381 9.42 -26.12 -27.35
C ARG A 381 7.95 -26.44 -27.59
N GLU A 382 7.26 -26.89 -26.54
CA GLU A 382 5.83 -27.26 -26.61
C GLU A 382 4.96 -26.10 -27.14
N ILE A 383 5.19 -24.88 -26.65
CA ILE A 383 4.40 -23.70 -27.05
C ILE A 383 4.85 -23.12 -28.40
N ALA A 384 6.11 -23.27 -28.79
CA ALA A 384 6.61 -22.81 -30.09
C ALA A 384 5.90 -23.52 -31.25
N ILE A 385 5.64 -24.84 -31.11
CA ILE A 385 4.86 -25.63 -32.06
C ILE A 385 3.45 -25.05 -32.24
N GLU A 386 2.81 -24.63 -31.14
CA GLU A 386 1.47 -24.03 -31.16
C GLU A 386 1.43 -22.64 -31.81
N ASN A 387 2.59 -22.04 -32.09
CA ASN A 387 2.74 -20.69 -32.65
C ASN A 387 3.42 -20.66 -34.03
N ASP A 388 3.54 -21.81 -34.70
CA ASP A 388 4.24 -21.96 -35.99
C ASP A 388 5.72 -21.48 -35.95
N VAL A 389 6.35 -21.52 -34.77
CA VAL A 389 7.78 -21.21 -34.59
C VAL A 389 8.56 -22.52 -34.49
N PRO A 390 9.59 -22.75 -35.33
CA PRO A 390 10.43 -23.94 -35.20
C PRO A 390 11.07 -24.05 -33.82
N GLU A 391 10.95 -25.23 -33.18
CA GLU A 391 11.43 -25.46 -31.80
C GLU A 391 12.89 -25.06 -31.60
N ASN A 392 13.75 -25.43 -32.56
CA ASN A 392 15.17 -25.12 -32.53
C ASN A 392 15.45 -23.62 -32.52
N ILE A 393 14.63 -22.82 -33.22
CA ILE A 393 14.75 -21.36 -33.26
C ILE A 393 14.28 -20.76 -31.94
N ALA A 394 13.16 -21.22 -31.39
CA ALA A 394 12.62 -20.72 -30.12
C ALA A 394 13.58 -20.99 -28.95
N VAL A 395 14.15 -22.19 -28.87
CA VAL A 395 15.14 -22.55 -27.84
C VAL A 395 16.43 -21.77 -28.04
N SER A 396 16.96 -21.70 -29.26
CA SER A 396 18.18 -20.91 -29.54
C SER A 396 18.04 -19.47 -29.10
N ARG A 397 16.92 -18.82 -29.44
CA ARG A 397 16.63 -17.44 -29.04
C ARG A 397 16.53 -17.29 -27.53
N PHE A 398 15.82 -18.19 -26.87
CA PHE A 398 15.75 -18.17 -25.40
C PHE A 398 17.13 -18.33 -24.75
N THR A 399 17.99 -19.21 -25.28
CA THR A 399 19.35 -19.39 -24.76
C THR A 399 20.26 -18.19 -25.00
N GLU A 400 20.13 -17.51 -26.16
CA GLU A 400 20.84 -16.26 -26.44
C GLU A 400 20.44 -15.18 -25.42
N GLU A 401 19.14 -15.04 -25.13
CA GLU A 401 18.65 -14.04 -24.18
C GLU A 401 19.05 -14.34 -22.72
N LEU A 402 19.16 -15.63 -22.33
CA LEU A 402 19.75 -16.00 -21.05
C LEU A 402 21.23 -15.60 -20.95
N LEU A 403 22.01 -15.79 -22.02
CA LEU A 403 23.42 -15.38 -22.07
C LEU A 403 23.58 -13.86 -22.01
N ASP A 404 22.75 -13.13 -22.76
CA ASP A 404 22.76 -11.67 -22.75
C ASP A 404 22.42 -11.12 -21.35
N ALA A 405 21.40 -11.69 -20.68
CA ALA A 405 21.08 -11.31 -19.30
C ALA A 405 22.19 -11.67 -18.30
N ALA A 406 22.91 -12.78 -18.53
CA ALA A 406 24.02 -13.20 -17.67
C ALA A 406 25.23 -12.26 -17.72
N GLN A 407 25.43 -11.51 -18.81
CA GLN A 407 26.53 -10.52 -18.90
C GLN A 407 26.47 -9.46 -17.80
N GLY A 408 25.27 -9.12 -17.34
CA GLY A 408 25.05 -8.14 -16.26
C GLY A 408 25.56 -8.58 -14.88
N TYR A 409 25.89 -9.86 -14.70
CA TYR A 409 26.32 -10.45 -13.42
C TYR A 409 27.82 -10.79 -13.37
N GLY A 410 28.59 -10.41 -14.39
CA GLY A 410 30.04 -10.58 -14.46
C GLY A 410 30.50 -11.82 -15.24
N GLN A 411 31.80 -11.82 -15.58
CA GLN A 411 32.36 -12.81 -16.52
C GLN A 411 32.27 -14.25 -16.02
N GLU A 412 32.47 -14.49 -14.72
CA GLU A 412 32.41 -15.82 -14.13
C GLU A 412 31.00 -16.44 -14.24
N PHE A 413 29.97 -15.64 -13.97
CA PHE A 413 28.58 -16.07 -14.10
C PHE A 413 28.20 -16.32 -15.56
N TYR A 414 28.68 -15.48 -16.48
CA TYR A 414 28.50 -15.65 -17.92
C TYR A 414 29.08 -16.99 -18.43
N GLU A 415 30.33 -17.32 -18.07
CA GLU A 415 30.94 -18.59 -18.50
C GLU A 415 30.22 -19.80 -17.88
N ASN A 416 29.81 -19.72 -16.61
CA ASN A 416 29.00 -20.79 -16.00
C ASN A 416 27.65 -20.97 -16.73
N MET A 417 26.98 -19.87 -17.09
CA MET A 417 25.74 -19.92 -17.86
C MET A 417 25.95 -20.50 -19.26
N ARG A 418 27.08 -20.20 -19.90
CA ARG A 418 27.47 -20.80 -21.18
C ARG A 418 27.66 -22.31 -21.07
N ASP A 419 28.32 -22.78 -20.02
CA ASP A 419 28.49 -24.21 -19.74
C ASP A 419 27.16 -24.91 -19.43
N ILE A 420 26.26 -24.26 -18.69
CA ILE A 420 24.89 -24.75 -18.45
C ILE A 420 24.14 -24.88 -19.78
N ILE A 421 24.23 -23.87 -20.64
CA ILE A 421 23.54 -23.87 -21.93
C ILE A 421 24.07 -24.97 -22.84
N GLN A 422 25.39 -25.11 -22.96
CA GLN A 422 26.00 -26.19 -23.76
C GLN A 422 25.59 -27.59 -23.31
N ARG A 423 25.42 -27.80 -22.00
CA ARG A 423 24.96 -29.09 -21.45
C ARG A 423 23.49 -29.40 -21.75
N ASN A 424 22.68 -28.39 -22.04
CA ASN A 424 21.22 -28.53 -22.20
C ASN A 424 20.72 -28.27 -23.63
N ILE A 425 21.59 -27.87 -24.58
CA ILE A 425 21.21 -27.64 -25.99
C ILE A 425 20.72 -28.91 -26.70
N ASP A 426 21.14 -30.10 -26.24
CA ASP A 426 20.78 -31.39 -26.83
C ASP A 426 19.49 -32.03 -26.24
N PHE A 427 18.78 -31.33 -25.33
CA PHE A 427 17.58 -31.83 -24.64
C PHE A 427 16.24 -31.28 -25.15
#